data_AF-A0A813KA26-F1
#
_entry.id   AF-A0A813KA26-F1
#
_cell.length_a   1.000
_cell.length_b   1.000
_cell.length_c   1.000
_cell.angle_alpha   90.00
_cell.angle_beta   90.00
_cell.angle_gamma   90.00
#
_symmetry.space_group_name_H-M   'P 1'
#
loop_
_entity.id
_entity.type
_entity.pdbx_description
1 polymer ?
#
loop_
_entity_poly.entity_id
_entity_poly.type
_entity_poly.pdbx_seq_one_letter_code
_entity_poly.pdbx_strand_id
1 'polypeptide(L)'
;MLGRNPTTKEPCVLLSPEQRAEVEEALNEAILPVRFQQLEQVLVASGGPFFCGDVLTICDLSFYVCASGILDGSYCGGIRPEVLAACPTLLELVKRVEEHPKVKEWNLKQE
;
A
#
# COMPACT_ATOMS: atom_id res chain seq x y z
N MET A 1 12.55 9.70 -13.72
CA MET A 1 12.75 9.45 -12.28
C MET A 1 13.42 10.67 -11.69
N LEU A 2 12.78 11.36 -10.75
CA LEU A 2 13.51 12.32 -9.91
C LEU A 2 14.46 11.50 -9.04
N GLY A 3 15.76 11.69 -9.22
CA GLY A 3 16.78 10.88 -8.55
C GLY A 3 16.80 11.13 -7.03
N ARG A 4 17.38 10.18 -6.30
CA ARG A 4 17.83 10.39 -4.92
C ARG A 4 19.34 10.37 -4.88
N ASN A 5 19.92 11.12 -3.95
CA ASN A 5 21.35 11.04 -3.69
C ASN A 5 21.71 9.61 -3.27
N PRO A 6 22.67 8.94 -3.92
CA PRO A 6 22.99 7.53 -3.64
C PRO A 6 23.59 7.30 -2.24
N THR A 7 24.12 8.35 -1.61
CA THR A 7 24.73 8.30 -0.28
C THR A 7 23.76 8.77 0.80
N THR A 8 23.12 9.93 0.63
CA THR A 8 22.24 10.53 1.66
C THR A 8 20.79 10.08 1.55
N LYS A 9 20.39 9.49 0.42
CA LYS A 9 19.00 9.10 0.08
C LYS A 9 18.00 10.26 -0.02
N GLU A 10 18.48 11.49 0.12
CA GLU A 10 17.67 12.69 -0.03
C GLU A 10 17.21 12.86 -1.48
N PRO A 11 16.02 13.44 -1.71
CA PRO A 11 15.57 13.77 -3.06
C PRO A 11 16.55 14.76 -3.73
N CYS A 12 16.97 14.47 -4.97
CA CYS A 12 17.79 15.40 -5.75
C CYS A 12 16.99 16.63 -6.22
N VAL A 13 15.67 16.58 -6.12
CA VAL A 13 14.75 17.69 -6.39
C VAL A 13 13.76 17.74 -5.24
N LEU A 14 13.75 18.86 -4.52
CA LEU A 14 12.83 19.11 -3.42
C LEU A 14 11.59 19.81 -3.95
N LEU A 15 10.41 19.33 -3.55
CA LEU A 15 9.15 20.05 -3.74
C LEU A 15 9.05 21.13 -2.67
N SER A 16 8.50 22.28 -3.04
CA SER A 16 8.04 23.28 -2.06
C SER A 16 6.93 22.70 -1.16
N PRO A 17 6.71 23.26 0.04
CA PRO A 17 5.60 22.84 0.90
C PRO A 17 4.24 22.86 0.19
N GLU A 18 4.01 23.86 -0.65
CA GLU A 18 2.76 24.03 -1.41
C GLU A 18 2.59 22.93 -2.45
N GLN A 19 3.65 22.64 -3.22
CA GLN A 19 3.64 21.53 -4.19
C GLN A 19 3.46 20.17 -3.51
N ARG A 20 4.03 19.99 -2.32
CA ARG A 20 3.85 18.76 -1.55
C ARG A 20 2.41 18.59 -1.11
N ALA A 21 1.77 19.65 -0.61
CA ALA A 21 0.36 19.62 -0.21
C ALA A 21 -0.56 19.31 -1.39
N GLU A 22 -0.31 19.92 -2.56
CA GLU A 22 -1.07 19.65 -3.79
C GLU A 22 -0.95 18.18 -4.24
N VAL A 23 0.26 17.62 -4.18
CA VAL A 23 0.49 16.20 -4.50
C VAL A 23 -0.19 15.29 -3.48
N GLU A 24 -0.10 15.60 -2.19
CA GLU A 24 -0.77 14.82 -1.14
C GLU A 24 -2.29 14.83 -1.33
N GLU A 25 -2.90 15.98 -1.63
CA GLU A 25 -4.33 16.08 -1.93
C GLU A 25 -4.71 15.24 -3.17
N ALA A 26 -3.98 15.39 -4.28
CA ALA A 26 -4.24 14.63 -5.50
C ALA A 26 -4.12 13.11 -5.29
N LEU A 27 -3.13 12.68 -4.49
CA LEU A 27 -2.94 11.26 -4.15
C LEU A 27 -4.11 10.71 -3.34
N ASN A 28 -4.55 11.44 -2.32
CA ASN A 28 -5.60 10.97 -1.42
C ASN A 28 -7.01 11.06 -2.00
N GLU A 29 -7.31 12.10 -2.79
CA GLU A 29 -8.67 12.35 -3.26
C GLU A 29 -8.98 11.68 -4.61
N ALA A 30 -7.98 11.55 -5.48
CA ALA A 30 -8.23 11.16 -6.87
C ALA A 30 -7.43 9.93 -7.31
N ILE A 31 -6.13 9.89 -7.03
CA ILE A 31 -5.24 8.89 -7.64
C ILE A 31 -5.35 7.55 -6.91
N LEU A 32 -5.01 7.51 -5.62
CA LEU A 32 -4.94 6.25 -4.87
C LEU A 32 -6.31 5.57 -4.72
N PRO A 33 -7.42 6.27 -4.41
CA PRO A 33 -8.72 5.62 -4.34
C PRO A 33 -9.08 4.89 -5.63
N VAL A 34 -8.85 5.51 -6.79
CA VAL A 34 -9.12 4.88 -8.10
C VAL A 34 -8.20 3.69 -8.34
N ARG A 35 -6.91 3.79 -7.98
CA ARG A 35 -5.95 2.68 -8.15
C ARG A 35 -6.29 1.50 -7.26
N PHE A 36 -6.70 1.73 -6.01
CA PHE A 36 -7.11 0.66 -5.11
C PHE A 36 -8.43 0.01 -5.55
N GLN A 37 -9.39 0.79 -6.07
CA GLN A 37 -10.59 0.20 -6.68
C GLN A 37 -10.27 -0.69 -7.89
N GLN A 38 -9.28 -0.32 -8.70
CA GLN A 38 -8.82 -1.17 -9.80
C GLN A 38 -8.20 -2.48 -9.27
N LEU A 39 -7.40 -2.42 -8.21
CA LEU A 39 -6.84 -3.63 -7.57
C LEU A 39 -7.92 -4.50 -6.91
N GLU A 40 -8.93 -3.88 -6.30
CA GLU A 40 -10.12 -4.57 -5.75
C GLU A 40 -10.80 -5.38 -6.86
N GLN A 41 -11.03 -4.78 -8.03
CA GLN A 41 -11.60 -5.47 -9.19
C GLN A 41 -10.71 -6.63 -9.67
N VAL A 42 -9.38 -6.44 -9.70
CA VAL A 42 -8.44 -7.50 -10.06
C VAL A 42 -8.50 -8.67 -9.08
N LEU A 43 -8.53 -8.39 -7.77
CA LEU A 43 -8.64 -9.42 -6.75
C LEU A 43 -9.98 -10.16 -6.84
N VAL A 44 -11.10 -9.45 -7.00
CA VAL A 44 -12.41 -10.09 -7.20
C VAL A 44 -12.42 -10.96 -8.46
N ALA A 45 -11.81 -10.49 -9.54
CA ALA A 45 -11.75 -11.22 -10.82
C ALA A 45 -10.82 -12.44 -10.78
N SER A 46 -9.90 -12.55 -9.80
CA SER A 46 -9.03 -13.71 -9.67
C SER A 46 -9.82 -15.00 -9.37
N GLY A 47 -11.01 -14.87 -8.79
CA GLY A 47 -11.89 -15.98 -8.41
C GLY A 47 -11.41 -16.77 -7.19
N GLY A 48 -10.32 -16.35 -6.55
CA GLY A 48 -9.74 -17.00 -5.37
C GLY A 48 -9.41 -16.00 -4.24
N PRO A 49 -8.89 -16.48 -3.10
CA PRO A 49 -8.58 -15.65 -1.94
C PRO A 49 -7.37 -14.71 -2.12
N PHE A 50 -6.62 -14.82 -3.22
CA PHE A 50 -5.40 -14.07 -3.51
C PHE A 50 -5.42 -13.46 -4.92
N PHE A 51 -4.51 -12.53 -5.20
CA PHE A 51 -4.43 -11.88 -6.52
C PHE A 51 -4.20 -12.86 -7.67
N CYS A 52 -3.54 -13.99 -7.40
CA CYS A 52 -3.23 -15.03 -8.38
C CYS A 52 -4.01 -16.33 -8.14
N GLY A 53 -5.25 -16.24 -7.64
CA GLY A 53 -6.13 -17.38 -7.40
C GLY A 53 -6.00 -17.95 -5.99
N ASP A 54 -5.70 -19.25 -5.87
CA ASP A 54 -5.77 -19.98 -4.60
C ASP A 54 -4.49 -19.98 -3.77
N VAL A 55 -3.39 -19.48 -4.34
CA VAL A 55 -2.06 -19.54 -3.72
C VAL A 55 -1.56 -18.14 -3.40
N LEU A 56 -1.04 -17.97 -2.18
CA LEU A 56 -0.35 -16.76 -1.76
C LEU A 56 0.91 -16.55 -2.60
N THR A 57 1.06 -15.36 -3.18
CA THR A 57 2.21 -14.98 -4.00
C THR A 57 2.88 -13.70 -3.49
N ILE A 58 3.95 -13.30 -4.16
CA ILE A 58 4.61 -12.02 -3.88
C ILE A 58 3.69 -10.81 -4.11
N CYS A 59 2.65 -10.94 -4.95
CA CYS A 59 1.67 -9.87 -5.17
C CYS A 59 0.92 -9.54 -3.88
N ASP A 60 0.48 -10.57 -3.15
CA ASP A 60 -0.27 -10.45 -1.91
C ASP A 60 0.62 -9.89 -0.79
N LEU A 61 1.86 -10.37 -0.69
CA LEU A 61 2.84 -9.89 0.29
C LEU A 61 3.24 -8.43 0.04
N SER A 62 3.50 -8.07 -1.23
CA SER A 62 3.84 -6.69 -1.60
C SER A 62 2.68 -5.75 -1.34
N PHE A 63 1.45 -6.18 -1.62
CA PHE A 63 0.27 -5.39 -1.31
C PHE A 63 0.05 -5.28 0.20
N TYR A 64 0.21 -6.37 0.95
CA TYR A 64 0.10 -6.38 2.41
C TYR A 64 0.99 -5.32 3.06
N VAL A 65 2.29 -5.31 2.75
CA VAL A 65 3.24 -4.32 3.31
C VAL A 65 2.82 -2.88 3.00
N CYS A 66 2.34 -2.63 1.78
CA CYS A 66 1.87 -1.31 1.38
C CYS A 66 0.60 -0.91 2.14
N ALA A 67 -0.41 -1.78 2.14
CA ALA A 67 -1.71 -1.49 2.72
C ALA A 67 -1.67 -1.43 4.25
N SER A 68 -0.99 -2.38 4.92
CA SER A 68 -0.84 -2.34 6.38
C SER A 68 -0.13 -1.08 6.83
N GLY A 69 0.96 -0.71 6.14
CA GLY A 69 1.70 0.50 6.47
C GLY A 69 0.94 1.80 6.15
N ILE A 70 0.04 1.80 5.16
CA ILE A 70 -0.88 2.94 4.93
C ILE A 70 -1.91 3.03 6.06
N LEU A 71 -2.44 1.88 6.50
CA LEU A 71 -3.46 1.82 7.55
C LEU A 71 -2.92 2.23 8.94
N ASP A 72 -1.68 1.88 9.26
CA ASP A 72 -1.03 2.25 10.52
C ASP A 72 -0.21 3.56 10.45
N GLY A 73 -0.04 4.12 9.23
CA GLY A 73 0.70 5.35 8.98
C GLY A 73 2.22 5.21 8.89
N SER A 74 2.77 3.99 8.89
CA SER A 74 4.21 3.71 8.80
C SER A 74 4.78 3.66 7.38
N TYR A 75 3.94 3.50 6.35
CA TYR A 75 4.42 3.32 4.97
C TYR A 75 5.03 4.60 4.40
N CYS A 76 4.28 5.69 4.41
CA CYS A 76 4.72 7.00 3.95
C CYS A 76 3.88 8.12 4.58
N GLY A 77 4.52 9.28 4.79
CA GLY A 77 3.82 10.46 5.30
C GLY A 77 2.91 11.09 4.23
N GLY A 78 1.76 11.61 4.67
CA GLY A 78 0.83 12.37 3.82
C GLY A 78 -0.25 11.53 3.13
N ILE A 79 -0.19 10.21 3.22
CA ILE A 79 -1.25 9.32 2.72
C ILE A 79 -2.15 8.91 3.88
N ARG A 80 -3.45 9.06 3.69
CA ARG A 80 -4.46 8.78 4.72
C ARG A 80 -5.10 7.41 4.47
N PRO A 81 -5.50 6.67 5.52
CA PRO A 81 -6.03 5.32 5.38
C PRO A 81 -7.34 5.25 4.58
N GLU A 82 -8.07 6.35 4.45
CA GLU A 82 -9.35 6.41 3.73
C GLU A 82 -9.23 6.07 2.24
N VAL A 83 -8.03 6.13 1.66
CA VAL A 83 -7.79 5.70 0.27
C VAL A 83 -8.16 4.23 0.02
N LEU A 84 -8.19 3.40 1.08
CA LEU A 84 -8.60 1.98 1.04
C LEU A 84 -10.04 1.74 1.49
N ALA A 85 -10.77 2.77 1.96
CA ALA A 85 -12.07 2.61 2.61
C ALA A 85 -13.14 1.94 1.72
N ALA A 86 -13.05 2.14 0.40
CA ALA A 86 -13.98 1.56 -0.57
C ALA A 86 -13.53 0.17 -1.11
N CYS A 87 -12.54 -0.47 -0.50
CA CYS A 87 -11.93 -1.72 -0.99
C CYS A 87 -12.01 -2.85 0.06
N PRO A 88 -13.21 -3.36 0.37
CA PRO A 88 -13.39 -4.35 1.44
C PRO A 88 -12.63 -5.67 1.19
N THR A 89 -12.56 -6.15 -0.06
CA THR A 89 -11.87 -7.42 -0.38
C THR A 89 -10.36 -7.28 -0.21
N LEU A 90 -9.79 -6.13 -0.60
CA LEU A 90 -8.40 -5.81 -0.33
C LEU A 90 -8.12 -5.74 1.18
N LEU A 91 -9.02 -5.16 1.98
CA LEU A 91 -8.86 -5.13 3.43
C LEU A 91 -8.94 -6.53 4.05
N GLU A 92 -9.78 -7.43 3.50
CA GLU A 92 -9.80 -8.84 3.89
C GLU A 92 -8.52 -9.59 3.49
N LEU A 93 -7.97 -9.29 2.32
CA LEU A 93 -6.68 -9.82 1.90
C LEU A 93 -5.57 -9.45 2.89
N VAL A 94 -5.52 -8.18 3.34
CA VAL A 94 -4.54 -7.72 4.34
C VAL A 94 -4.62 -8.59 5.60
N LYS A 95 -5.83 -8.79 6.14
CA LYS A 95 -6.05 -9.63 7.33
C LYS A 95 -5.62 -11.08 7.08
N ARG A 96 -5.94 -11.63 5.90
CA ARG A 96 -5.58 -13.01 5.54
C ARG A 96 -4.06 -13.19 5.48
N VAL A 97 -3.34 -12.23 4.91
CA VAL A 97 -1.88 -12.25 4.83
C VAL A 97 -1.25 -12.05 6.21
N GLU A 98 -1.78 -11.11 7.01
CA GLU A 98 -1.37 -10.88 8.39
C GLU A 98 -1.47 -12.14 9.24
N GLU A 99 -2.53 -12.93 9.05
CA GLU A 99 -2.76 -14.17 9.79
C GLU A 99 -1.81 -15.31 9.40
N HIS A 100 -1.04 -15.18 8.30
CA HIS A 100 -0.12 -16.21 7.87
C HIS A 100 1.03 -16.40 8.89
N PRO A 101 1.35 -17.63 9.33
CA PRO A 101 2.29 -17.87 10.43
C PRO A 101 3.66 -17.22 10.26
N LYS A 102 4.18 -17.20 9.03
CA LYS A 102 5.48 -16.58 8.72
C LYS A 102 5.43 -15.06 8.65
N VAL A 103 4.28 -14.48 8.34
CA VAL A 103 4.08 -13.03 8.37
C VAL A 103 3.98 -12.56 9.82
N LYS A 104 3.21 -13.26 10.67
CA LYS A 104 3.20 -13.01 12.13
C LYS A 104 4.59 -13.09 12.74
N GLU A 105 5.33 -14.16 12.44
CA GLU A 105 6.71 -14.35 12.93
C GLU A 105 7.64 -13.20 12.49
N TRP A 106 7.44 -12.67 11.28
CA TRP A 106 8.20 -11.54 10.77
C TRP A 106 7.85 -10.24 11.49
N ASN A 107 6.56 -9.93 11.64
CA ASN A 107 6.10 -8.68 12.26
C ASN A 107 6.53 -8.58 13.72
N LEU A 108 6.51 -9.69 14.47
CA LEU A 108 6.99 -9.74 15.86
C LEU A 108 8.50 -9.44 16.01
N LYS A 109 9.29 -9.53 14.94
CA LYS A 109 10.73 -9.19 14.96
C LYS A 109 11.01 -7.73 14.64
N GLN A 110 10.00 -6.97 14.20
CA GLN A 110 10.14 -5.57 13.79
C GLN A 110 9.71 -4.58 14.90
N GLU A 111 9.16 -5.07 16.01
CA GLU A 111 8.98 -4.34 17.28
C GLU A 111 10.25 -4.38 18.14
#